data_AF-A0A258LFC1-F1
#
_entry.id   AF-A0A258LFC1-F1
#
_cell.length_a   1.000
_cell.length_b   1.000
_cell.length_c   1.000
_cell.angle_alpha   90.00
_cell.angle_beta   90.00
_cell.angle_gamma   90.00
#
_symmetry.space_group_name_H-M   'P 1'
#
loop_
_entity.id
_entity.type
_entity.pdbx_description
1 polymer ?
#
loop_
_entity_poly.entity_id
_entity_poly.type
_entity_poly.pdbx_seq_one_letter_code
_entity_poly.pdbx_strand_id
1 'polypeptide(L)'
;HAVGGIFGALATGVFVNPALGGAGVVDYVANGVAAYDFGAQMTAQATAVVTAIVLSGVVSFIAFKIIDVLIGLRVSEESEREGLDTSAHGERAYHS
;
A
#
# COMPACT_ATOMS: atom_id res chain seq x y z
N HIS A 1 -5.56 -3.91 4.03
CA HIS A 1 -4.68 -3.54 2.90
C HIS A 1 -3.21 -3.80 3.20
N ALA A 2 -2.48 -2.97 3.96
CA ALA A 2 -1.03 -3.08 4.15
C ALA A 2 -0.53 -4.46 4.62
N VAL A 3 -0.95 -4.92 5.80
CA VAL A 3 -0.51 -6.23 6.36
C VAL A 3 -0.85 -7.39 5.42
N GLY A 4 -2.06 -7.41 4.87
CA GLY A 4 -2.48 -8.42 3.88
C GLY A 4 -1.68 -8.37 2.58
N GLY A 5 -1.30 -7.18 2.12
CA GLY A 5 -0.46 -6.99 0.93
C GLY A 5 0.97 -7.46 1.15
N ILE A 6 1.56 -7.20 2.32
CA ILE A 6 2.88 -7.71 2.71
C ILE A 6 2.87 -9.24 2.74
N PHE A 7 1.89 -9.81 3.44
CA PHE A 7 1.72 -11.26 3.49
C PHE A 7 1.56 -11.85 2.08
N GLY A 8 0.67 -11.29 1.27
CA GLY A 8 0.42 -11.73 -0.10
C GLY A 8 1.68 -11.67 -0.97
N ALA A 9 2.44 -10.57 -0.91
CA ALA A 9 3.67 -10.42 -1.67
C ALA A 9 4.74 -11.46 -1.29
N LEU A 10 4.95 -11.70 0.01
CA LEU A 10 5.88 -12.73 0.45
C LEU A 10 5.38 -14.14 0.10
N ALA A 11 4.08 -14.40 0.24
CA ALA A 11 3.46 -15.65 -0.16
C ALA A 11 3.61 -15.91 -1.67
N THR A 12 3.55 -14.87 -2.52
CA THR A 12 3.87 -14.99 -3.95
C THR A 12 5.28 -15.53 -4.17
N GLY A 13 6.28 -15.12 -3.38
CA GLY A 13 7.65 -15.64 -3.51
C GLY A 13 7.74 -17.17 -3.29
N VAL A 14 6.84 -17.73 -2.50
CA VAL A 14 6.71 -19.17 -2.26
C VAL A 14 5.90 -19.85 -3.36
N PHE A 15 4.70 -19.33 -3.64
CA PHE A 15 3.69 -20.02 -4.44
C PHE A 15 3.75 -19.72 -5.94
N VAL A 16 4.61 -18.80 -6.39
CA VAL A 16 4.91 -18.61 -7.82
C VAL A 16 5.69 -19.80 -8.41
N ASN A 17 6.23 -20.69 -7.57
CA ASN A 17 6.97 -21.87 -7.99
C ASN A 17 6.12 -22.80 -8.90
N PRO A 18 6.56 -23.06 -10.16
CA PRO A 18 5.87 -23.99 -11.05
C PRO A 18 5.68 -25.40 -10.50
N ALA A 19 6.60 -25.88 -9.65
CA ALA A 19 6.48 -27.18 -9.01
C ALA A 19 5.28 -27.28 -8.04
N LEU A 20 4.76 -26.15 -7.57
CA LEU A 20 3.55 -26.06 -6.74
C LEU A 20 2.31 -25.69 -7.57
N GLY A 21 2.40 -25.66 -8.90
CA GLY A 21 1.34 -25.19 -9.80
C GLY A 21 1.29 -23.67 -10.00
N GLY A 22 2.32 -22.95 -9.55
CA GLY A 22 2.46 -21.50 -9.77
C GLY A 22 2.75 -21.15 -11.23
N ALA A 23 2.47 -19.91 -11.62
CA ALA A 23 2.67 -19.43 -13.00
C ALA A 23 4.14 -19.32 -13.42
N GLY A 24 5.08 -19.37 -12.46
CA GLY A 24 6.49 -19.15 -12.71
C GLY A 24 6.87 -17.68 -12.88
N VAL A 25 8.17 -17.45 -13.00
CA VAL A 25 8.75 -16.11 -13.10
C VAL A 25 9.03 -15.83 -14.57
N VAL A 26 8.51 -14.74 -15.12
CA VAL A 26 8.74 -14.40 -16.53
C VAL A 26 10.17 -13.91 -16.71
N ASP A 27 10.90 -14.56 -17.61
CA ASP A 27 12.13 -14.04 -18.19
C ASP A 27 11.78 -13.28 -19.48
N TYR A 28 11.82 -11.95 -19.40
CA TYR A 28 11.54 -11.08 -20.53
C TYR A 28 12.64 -11.09 -21.61
N VAL A 29 13.87 -11.53 -21.28
CA VAL A 29 14.97 -11.63 -22.23
C VAL A 29 14.85 -12.93 -23.03
N ALA A 30 14.57 -14.04 -22.34
CA ALA A 30 14.38 -15.35 -22.97
C ALA A 30 12.95 -15.56 -23.52
N ASN A 31 12.02 -14.64 -23.23
CA ASN A 31 10.60 -14.70 -23.59
C ASN A 31 9.93 -16.01 -23.14
N GLY A 32 10.15 -16.38 -21.87
CA GLY A 32 9.66 -17.63 -21.30
C GLY A 32 9.57 -17.60 -19.79
N VAL A 33 9.38 -18.77 -19.17
CA VAL A 33 9.41 -18.91 -17.70
C VAL A 33 10.81 -19.28 -17.26
N ALA A 34 11.41 -18.47 -16.39
CA ALA A 34 12.71 -18.70 -15.79
C ALA A 34 12.70 -19.93 -14.88
N ALA A 35 13.88 -20.51 -14.67
CA ALA A 35 14.08 -21.48 -13.60
C ALA A 35 13.73 -20.83 -12.25
N TYR A 36 12.92 -21.51 -11.45
CA TYR A 36 12.53 -21.01 -10.14
C TYR A 36 13.70 -21.12 -9.15
N ASP A 37 14.00 -20.02 -8.47
CA ASP A 37 14.92 -19.96 -7.35
C ASP A 37 14.21 -19.29 -6.16
N PHE A 38 14.11 -20.01 -5.04
CA PHE A 38 13.40 -19.54 -3.85
C PHE A 38 14.09 -18.32 -3.22
N GLY A 39 15.42 -18.33 -3.13
CA GLY A 39 16.18 -17.23 -2.53
C GLY A 39 16.03 -15.95 -3.32
N ALA A 40 16.14 -16.03 -4.65
CA ALA A 40 15.94 -14.91 -5.56
C ALA A 40 14.51 -14.35 -5.48
N GLN A 41 13.49 -15.21 -5.49
CA GLN A 41 12.09 -14.77 -5.41
C GLN A 41 11.75 -14.14 -4.05
N MET A 42 12.17 -14.73 -2.94
CA MET A 42 11.93 -14.15 -1.62
C MET A 42 12.66 -12.82 -1.45
N THR A 43 13.87 -12.69 -1.98
CA THR A 43 14.63 -11.42 -1.96
C THR A 43 13.94 -10.35 -2.81
N ALA A 44 13.47 -10.70 -4.01
CA ALA A 44 12.75 -9.78 -4.87
C ALA A 44 11.46 -9.26 -4.22
N GLN A 45 10.65 -10.16 -3.66
CA GLN A 45 9.39 -9.79 -2.99
C GLN A 45 9.62 -8.97 -1.71
N ALA A 46 10.63 -9.31 -0.91
CA ALA A 46 11.00 -8.51 0.25
C ALA A 46 11.45 -7.10 -0.15
N THR A 47 12.26 -6.99 -1.21
CA THR A 47 12.71 -5.69 -1.77
C THR A 47 11.53 -4.87 -2.27
N ALA A 48 10.58 -5.50 -2.98
CA ALA A 48 9.36 -4.83 -3.44
C ALA A 48 8.52 -4.31 -2.27
N VAL A 49 8.33 -5.10 -1.21
CA VAL A 49 7.61 -4.69 0.00
C VAL A 49 8.27 -3.50 0.67
N VAL A 50 9.58 -3.57 0.93
CA VAL A 50 10.32 -2.47 1.57
C VAL A 50 10.24 -1.20 0.72
N THR A 51 10.41 -1.34 -0.60
CA THR A 51 10.30 -0.22 -1.54
C THR A 51 8.91 0.41 -1.47
N ALA A 52 7.85 -0.39 -1.50
CA ALA A 52 6.49 0.11 -1.41
C ALA A 52 6.24 0.83 -0.07
N ILE A 53 6.71 0.29 1.06
CA ILE A 53 6.58 0.92 2.38
C ILE A 53 7.33 2.24 2.44
N VAL A 54 8.59 2.27 2.00
CA VAL A 54 9.41 3.49 2.04
C VAL A 54 8.83 4.55 1.11
N LEU A 55 8.49 4.19 -0.13
CA LEU A 55 7.94 5.14 -1.09
C LEU A 55 6.60 5.67 -0.60
N SER A 56 5.66 4.79 -0.25
CA SER A 56 4.33 5.23 0.22
C SER A 56 4.42 6.02 1.53
N GLY A 57 5.26 5.60 2.49
CA GLY A 57 5.42 6.29 3.76
C GLY A 57 6.08 7.66 3.62
N VAL A 58 7.26 7.71 2.99
CA VAL A 58 8.05 8.95 2.90
C VAL A 58 7.40 9.95 1.96
N VAL A 59 6.97 9.52 0.77
CA VAL A 59 6.36 10.45 -0.20
C VAL A 59 5.04 10.98 0.34
N SER A 60 4.19 10.11 0.92
CA SER A 60 2.93 10.59 1.50
C SER A 60 3.19 11.51 2.69
N PHE A 61 4.15 11.20 3.56
CA PHE A 61 4.50 12.09 4.67
C PHE A 61 4.91 13.48 4.18
N ILE A 62 5.82 13.55 3.20
CA ILE A 62 6.27 14.84 2.65
C ILE A 62 5.09 15.58 2.00
N ALA A 63 4.32 14.91 1.14
CA ALA A 63 3.19 15.51 0.44
C ALA A 63 2.14 16.04 1.43
N PHE A 64 1.74 15.21 2.39
CA PHE A 64 0.78 15.60 3.42
C PHE A 64 1.30 16.73 4.30
N LYS A 65 2.61 16.75 4.62
CA LYS A 65 3.16 17.84 5.42
C LYS A 65 3.21 19.16 4.66
N ILE A 66 3.47 19.14 3.36
CA ILE A 66 3.39 20.33 2.50
C ILE A 66 1.96 20.88 2.50
N ILE A 67 0.96 20.02 2.30
CA ILE A 67 -0.45 20.42 2.30
C ILE A 67 -0.86 20.99 3.67
N ASP A 68 -0.46 20.32 4.75
CA ASP A 68 -0.74 20.73 6.13
C ASP A 68 -0.24 22.14 6.45
N VAL A 69 0.96 22.49 5.98
CA VAL A 69 1.56 23.82 6.23
C VAL A 69 1.00 24.91 5.32
N LEU A 70 0.61 24.58 4.07
CA LEU A 70 0.18 25.58 3.10
C LEU A 70 -1.32 25.87 3.11
N ILE A 71 -2.14 24.83 3.32
CA ILE A 71 -3.60 24.89 3.18
C ILE A 71 -4.30 24.45 4.47
N GLY A 72 -3.68 23.54 5.22
CA GLY A 72 -4.32 22.81 6.31
C GLY A 72 -4.90 21.50 5.81
N LEU A 73 -4.41 20.37 6.35
CA LEU A 73 -4.78 19.04 5.88
C LEU A 73 -6.03 18.47 6.59
N ARG A 74 -6.21 18.83 7.86
CA ARG A 74 -7.32 18.38 8.72
C ARG A 74 -8.12 19.59 9.19
N VAL A 75 -9.41 19.39 9.44
CA VAL A 75 -10.26 20.39 10.07
C VAL A 75 -9.78 20.71 11.50
N SER A 76 -10.27 21.83 12.06
CA SER A 76 -9.98 22.16 13.46
C SER A 76 -10.58 21.13 14.42
N GLU A 77 -10.01 21.01 15.62
CA GLU A 77 -10.52 20.10 16.66
C GLU A 77 -11.97 20.44 17.06
N GLU A 78 -12.34 21.73 17.02
CA GLU A 78 -13.71 22.17 17.29
C GLU A 78 -14.68 21.63 16.24
N SER A 79 -14.38 21.78 14.95
CA SER A 79 -15.19 21.23 13.87
C SER A 79 -15.22 19.71 13.87
N GLU A 80 -14.11 19.05 14.22
CA GLU A 80 -14.07 17.59 14.39
C GLU A 80 -14.95 17.11 15.56
N ARG A 81 -15.03 17.90 16.64
CA ARG A 81 -15.86 17.58 17.82
C ARG A 81 -17.34 17.86 17.60
N GLU A 82 -17.68 18.92 16.87
CA GLU A 82 -19.06 19.22 16.46
C GLU A 82 -19.58 18.20 15.43
N GLY A 83 -18.67 17.67 14.58
CA GLY A 83 -18.96 16.71 13.54
C GLY A 83 -18.93 17.36 12.16
N LEU A 84 -18.34 16.66 11.18
CA LEU A 84 -18.18 17.16 9.80
C LEU A 84 -19.52 17.32 9.07
N ASP A 85 -20.51 16.50 9.42
CA ASP A 85 -21.85 16.65 8.86
C ASP A 85 -22.39 18.04 9.15
N THR A 86 -22.26 18.53 10.38
CA THR A 86 -22.74 19.87 10.77
C THR A 86 -21.78 20.98 10.35
N SER A 87 -20.47 20.82 10.61
CA SER A 87 -19.47 21.87 10.41
C SER A 87 -19.02 22.06 8.96
N ALA A 88 -19.07 21.01 8.12
CA ALA A 88 -18.64 21.06 6.72
C ALA A 88 -19.79 20.84 5.72
N HIS A 89 -20.82 20.06 6.09
CA HIS A 89 -21.93 19.73 5.19
C HIS A 89 -23.26 20.43 5.55
N GLY A 90 -23.38 21.08 6.72
CA GLY A 90 -24.61 21.74 7.16
C GLY A 90 -25.76 20.79 7.47
N GLU A 91 -25.47 19.49 7.61
CA GLU A 91 -26.42 18.41 7.80
C GLU A 91 -26.33 17.84 9.23
N ARG A 92 -27.39 17.15 9.65
CA ARG A 92 -27.38 16.25 10.81
C ARG A 92 -27.78 14.87 10.34
N ALA A 93 -26.85 13.91 10.39
CA ALA A 93 -27.10 12.54 9.92
C ALA A 93 -28.28 11.85 10.63
N TYR A 94 -28.57 12.25 11.88
CA TYR A 94 -29.67 11.70 12.67
C TYR A 94 -30.45 12.83 13.36
N HIS A 95 -31.77 12.79 13.23
CA HIS A 95 -32.71 13.64 13.95
C HIS A 95 -33.50 12.79 14.95
N SER A 96 -33.64 13.28 16.19
CA SER A 96 -34.57 12.75 17.21
C SER A 96 -35.85 13.56 17.25
#